data_AF-A0A6G3LH65-F1
#
_entry.id   AF-A0A6G3LH65-F1
#
_cell.length_a   1.000
_cell.length_b   1.000
_cell.length_c   1.000
_cell.angle_alpha   90.00
_cell.angle_beta   90.00
_cell.angle_gamma   90.00
#
_symmetry.space_group_name_H-M   'P 1'
#
loop_
_entity.id
_entity.type
_entity.pdbx_description
1 polymer ?
#
loop_
_entity_poly.entity_id
_entity_poly.type
_entity_poly.pdbx_seq_one_letter_code
_entity_poly.pdbx_strand_id
1 'polypeptide(L)' 'IRSPVLIIVGDKDTIIDLDAIKSFSSALPNARLVVYESSGHPAYLYQKERFASDVSSFYKQVTGK' A
#
# COMPACT_ATOMS: atom_id res chain seq x y z
N ILE A 1 -1.05 -12.69 -9.94
CA ILE A 1 0.34 -12.26 -9.63
C ILE A 1 0.86 -13.18 -8.52
N ARG A 2 2.09 -13.71 -8.62
CA ARG A 2 2.66 -14.62 -7.60
C ARG A 2 3.78 -13.98 -6.75
N SER A 3 4.40 -12.92 -7.25
CA SER A 3 5.41 -12.15 -6.51
C SER A 3 4.79 -11.46 -5.28
N PRO A 4 5.59 -11.14 -4.24
CA PRO A 4 5.15 -10.27 -3.16
C PRO A 4 4.66 -8.92 -3.69
N VAL A 5 3.57 -8.40 -3.12
CA VAL A 5 2.98 -7.11 -3.53
C VAL A 5 2.75 -6.24 -2.29
N LEU A 6 3.12 -4.96 -2.36
CA LEU A 6 2.74 -3.94 -1.40
C LEU A 6 1.73 -3.01 -2.05
N ILE A 7 0.57 -2.83 -1.41
CA ILE A 7 -0.46 -1.88 -1.81
C ILE A 7 -0.54 -0.82 -0.72
N ILE A 8 -0.42 0.46 -1.09
CA ILE A 8 -0.57 1.60 -0.19
C ILE A 8 -1.69 2.47 -0.72
N VAL A 9 -2.68 2.78 0.12
CA VAL A 9 -3.83 3.62 -0.22
C VAL A 9 -4.16 4.55 0.95
N GLY A 10 -4.71 5.72 0.66
CA GLY A 10 -5.23 6.62 1.68
C GLY A 10 -6.67 6.26 2.08
N ASP A 11 -7.02 6.41 3.35
CA ASP A 11 -8.38 6.19 3.86
C ASP A 11 -9.42 7.21 3.32
N LYS A 12 -8.95 8.36 2.83
CA LYS A 12 -9.75 9.44 2.23
C LYS A 12 -9.52 9.53 0.73
N ASP A 13 -9.11 8.44 0.09
CA ASP A 13 -9.06 8.36 -1.37
C ASP A 13 -10.47 8.54 -1.95
N THR A 14 -10.66 9.57 -2.75
CA THR A 14 -11.92 9.89 -3.42
C THR A 14 -11.94 9.49 -4.89
N ILE A 15 -10.84 8.92 -5.39
CA ILE A 15 -10.66 8.48 -6.78
C ILE A 15 -10.84 6.96 -6.85
N ILE A 16 -10.26 6.23 -5.91
CA ILE A 16 -10.38 4.77 -5.82
C ILE A 16 -11.06 4.38 -4.52
N ASP A 17 -12.15 3.61 -4.64
CA ASP A 17 -12.86 3.09 -3.49
C ASP A 17 -12.01 2.10 -2.68
N LEU A 18 -12.04 2.27 -1.35
CA LEU A 18 -11.24 1.46 -0.44
C LEU A 18 -11.70 -0.01 -0.44
N ASP A 19 -12.99 -0.28 -0.62
CA ASP A 19 -13.49 -1.66 -0.65
C ASP A 19 -13.10 -2.37 -1.95
N ALA A 20 -13.00 -1.65 -3.07
CA ALA A 20 -12.39 -2.16 -4.29
C ALA A 20 -10.92 -2.53 -4.09
N ILE A 21 -10.14 -1.71 -3.37
CA ILE A 21 -8.73 -2.02 -3.04
C ILE A 21 -8.61 -3.23 -2.11
N LYS A 22 -9.46 -3.34 -1.08
CA LYS A 22 -9.49 -4.53 -0.20
C LYS A 22 -9.82 -5.79 -1.00
N SER A 23 -10.78 -5.71 -1.91
CA SER A 23 -11.16 -6.82 -2.79
C SER A 23 -10.01 -7.22 -3.70
N PHE A 24 -9.32 -6.25 -4.31
CA PHE A 24 -8.13 -6.49 -5.13
C PHE A 24 -7.00 -7.13 -4.32
N SER A 25 -6.70 -6.61 -3.12
CA SER A 25 -5.68 -7.19 -2.23
C SER A 25 -6.01 -8.64 -1.86
N SER A 26 -7.28 -8.95 -1.61
CA SER A 26 -7.71 -10.30 -1.22
C SER A 26 -7.57 -11.32 -2.36
N ALA A 27 -7.58 -10.86 -3.61
CA ALA A 27 -7.34 -11.71 -4.79
C ALA A 27 -5.84 -12.01 -5.03
N LEU A 28 -4.93 -11.37 -4.28
CA LEU A 28 -3.49 -11.52 -4.43
C LEU A 28 -2.91 -12.35 -3.27
N PRO A 29 -2.35 -13.54 -3.53
CA PRO A 29 -1.97 -14.48 -2.47
C PRO A 29 -0.83 -13.99 -1.56
N ASN A 30 0.00 -13.06 -2.03
CA ASN A 30 1.17 -12.53 -1.31
C ASN A 30 1.13 -11.00 -1.20
N ALA A 31 -0.07 -10.41 -1.13
CA ALA A 31 -0.22 -8.97 -0.99
C ALA A 31 -0.26 -8.53 0.47
N ARG A 32 0.39 -7.39 0.75
CA ARG A 32 0.22 -6.60 1.97
C ARG A 32 -0.49 -5.29 1.60
N LEU A 33 -1.66 -5.07 2.18
CA LEU A 33 -2.37 -3.80 2.09
C LEU A 33 -2.02 -2.94 3.31
N VAL A 34 -1.62 -1.69 3.06
CA VAL A 34 -1.40 -0.68 4.09
C VAL A 34 -2.30 0.51 3.80
N VAL A 35 -3.16 0.83 4.77
CA VAL A 35 -4.04 2.01 4.68
C VAL A 35 -3.41 3.15 5.48
N TYR A 36 -3.25 4.30 4.83
CA TYR A 36 -2.73 5.51 5.43
C TYR A 36 -3.91 6.36 5.91
N GLU A 37 -4.04 6.46 7.23
CA GLU A 37 -5.09 7.27 7.86
C GLU A 37 -4.93 8.75 7.52
N SER A 38 -6.03 9.48 7.46
CA SER A 38 -6.10 10.89 7.07
C SER A 38 -5.37 11.26 5.77
N SER A 39 -5.33 10.35 4.79
CA SER A 39 -4.60 10.55 3.54
C SER A 39 -5.51 10.39 2.33
N GLY A 40 -5.37 11.29 1.35
CA GLY A 40 -6.10 11.22 0.09
C GLY A 40 -5.44 10.29 -0.93
N HIS A 41 -5.89 10.36 -2.18
CA HIS A 41 -5.42 9.48 -3.27
C HIS A 41 -3.89 9.41 -3.40
N PRO A 42 -3.14 10.54 -3.47
CA PRO A 42 -1.69 10.47 -3.46
C PRO A 42 -1.15 10.27 -2.04
N ALA A 43 -1.43 9.13 -1.40
CA ALA A 43 -1.08 8.85 0.00
C ALA A 43 0.41 9.09 0.31
N TYR A 44 1.28 8.85 -0.67
CA TYR A 44 2.72 9.11 -0.60
C TYR A 44 3.10 10.59 -0.44
N LEU A 45 2.24 11.53 -0.84
CA LEU A 45 2.44 12.97 -0.63
C LEU A 45 1.99 13.43 0.75
N TYR A 46 0.97 12.77 1.33
CA TYR A 46 0.42 13.10 2.65
C TYR A 46 1.33 12.62 3.78
N GLN A 47 1.92 11.42 3.66
CA GLN A 47 2.80 10.84 4.68
C GLN A 47 4.12 10.36 4.05
N LYS A 48 4.94 11.30 3.57
CA LYS A 48 6.15 11.04 2.78
C LYS A 48 7.15 10.14 3.50
N GLU A 49 7.41 10.41 4.77
CA GLU A 49 8.39 9.67 5.58
C GLU A 49 7.90 8.25 5.85
N ARG A 50 6.62 8.09 6.16
CA ARG A 50 5.99 6.78 6.32
C ARG A 50 6.04 5.98 5.02
N PHE A 51 5.72 6.61 3.90
CA PHE A 51 5.79 6.01 2.57
C PHE A 51 7.20 5.51 2.25
N ALA A 52 8.22 6.36 2.42
CA ALA A 52 9.60 5.98 2.21
C ALA A 52 10.02 4.80 3.11
N SER A 53 9.60 4.79 4.37
CA SER A 53 9.87 3.72 5.33
C SER A 53 9.18 2.40 4.95
N ASP A 54 7.90 2.42 4.58
CA ASP A 54 7.14 1.22 4.22
C ASP A 54 7.66 0.58 2.94
N VAL A 55 7.98 1.40 1.93
CA VAL A 55 8.57 0.93 0.66
C VAL A 55 9.96 0.35 0.90
N SER A 56 10.81 1.03 1.67
CA SER A 56 12.15 0.54 1.99
C SER A 56 12.10 -0.76 2.78
N SER A 57 11.23 -0.86 3.78
CA SER A 57 11.05 -2.07 4.59
C SER A 57 10.57 -3.24 3.73
N PHE A 58 9.64 -3.00 2.80
CA PHE A 58 9.19 -4.01 1.87
C PHE A 58 10.29 -4.46 0.90
N TYR A 59 11.09 -3.52 0.37
CA TYR A 59 12.23 -3.86 -0.48
C TYR A 59 13.21 -4.79 0.24
N LYS A 60 13.58 -4.45 1.49
CA LYS A 60 14.47 -5.28 2.32
C LYS A 60 13.87 -6.66 2.57
N GLN A 61 12.59 -6.72 2.93
CA GLN A 61 11.88 -7.99 3.15
C GLN A 61 11.91 -8.90 1.91
N VAL A 62 11.71 -8.34 0.72
CA VAL A 62 11.63 -9.13 -0.53
C VAL A 62 13.01 -9.52 -1.06
N THR A 63 14.04 -8.70 -0.82
CA THR A 63 15.39 -8.92 -1.37
C THR A 63 16.38 -9.53 -0.38
N GLY A 64 16.09 -9.50 0.92
CA GLY A 64 17.00 -9.94 1.98
C GLY A 64 18.23 -9.04 2.17
N LYS A 65 18.22 -7.83 1.59
CA LYS A 65 19.24 -6.79 1.77
C LYS A 65 18.83 -5.80 2.85
#